data_AF-Q2UZE8-F1
#
_entry.id   AF-Q2UZE8-F1
#
_cell.length_a   1.000
_cell.length_b   1.000
_cell.length_c   1.000
_cell.angle_alpha   90.00
_cell.angle_beta   90.00
_cell.angle_gamma   90.00
#
_symmetry.space_group_name_H-M   'P 1'
#
loop_
_entity.id
_entity.type
_entity.pdbx_description
1 polymer ?
#
loop_
_entity_poly.entity_id
_entity_poly.type
_entity_poly.pdbx_seq_one_letter_code
_entity_poly.pdbx_strand_id
1 'polypeptide(L)' 'MSRGRWQESSEAFAAEEQVRADGLARRCDEIVSTPGHPSLGSLHHYQAAYQNAAGNAAAHTSQPRRYGRPS' A
#
# COMPACT_ATOMS: atom_id res chain seq x y z
N MET A 1 23.03 19.44 4.89
CA MET A 1 22.52 18.21 4.24
C MET A 1 21.10 17.95 4.74
N SER A 2 20.08 18.40 4.00
CA SER A 2 18.68 18.36 4.43
C SER A 2 18.02 17.04 4.01
N ARG A 3 18.22 15.97 4.79
CA ARG A 3 17.56 14.67 4.56
C ARG A 3 16.18 14.55 5.24
N GLY A 4 15.83 15.45 6.16
CA GLY A 4 14.59 15.35 6.96
C GLY A 4 13.29 15.55 6.18
N ARG A 5 13.19 16.60 5.35
CA ARG A 5 11.94 16.97 4.65
C ARG A 5 11.48 15.93 3.63
N TRP A 6 12.41 15.26 2.96
CA TRP A 6 12.10 14.27 1.92
C TRP A 6 11.75 12.89 2.49
N GLN A 7 12.34 12.51 3.63
CA GLN A 7 11.98 11.30 4.35
C GLN A 7 10.55 11.40 4.91
N GLU A 8 10.21 12.54 5.52
CA GLU A 8 8.89 12.80 6.10
C GLU A 8 7.77 12.76 5.04
N SER A 9 8.02 13.32 3.85
CA SER A 9 7.08 13.21 2.72
C SER A 9 6.95 11.79 2.17
N SER A 10 8.02 10.99 2.23
CA SER A 10 8.00 9.59 1.76
C SER A 10 7.20 8.70 2.70
N GLU A 11 7.36 8.87 4.01
CA GLU A 11 6.61 8.11 5.02
C GLU A 11 5.13 8.49 5.05
N ALA A 12 4.80 9.77 4.90
CA ALA A 12 3.41 10.21 4.79
C ALA A 12 2.72 9.58 3.57
N PHE A 13 3.37 9.60 2.41
CA PHE A 13 2.86 8.94 1.20
C PHE A 13 2.72 7.42 1.37
N ALA A 14 3.69 6.77 2.02
CA ALA A 14 3.61 5.35 2.31
C ALA A 14 2.41 4.99 3.20
N ALA A 15 2.13 5.81 4.20
CA ALA A 15 0.98 5.63 5.09
C ALA A 15 -0.36 5.80 4.33
N GLU A 16 -0.46 6.81 3.47
CA GLU A 16 -1.64 7.03 2.63
C GLU A 16 -1.90 5.83 1.70
N GLU A 17 -0.85 5.33 1.04
CA GLU A 17 -0.98 4.17 0.15
C GLU A 17 -1.27 2.87 0.91
N GLN A 18 -0.81 2.74 2.17
CA GLN A 18 -1.20 1.62 3.03
C GLN A 18 -2.69 1.66 3.36
N VAL A 19 -3.23 2.83 3.74
CA VAL A 19 -4.67 3.01 3.99
C VAL A 19 -5.48 2.69 2.72
N ARG A 20 -4.98 3.11 1.55
CA ARG A 20 -5.59 2.79 0.26
C ARG A 20 -5.59 1.29 0.00
N ALA A 21 -4.48 0.60 0.27
CA ALA A 21 -4.37 -0.85 0.14
C ALA A 21 -5.36 -1.58 1.07
N ASP A 22 -5.46 -1.17 2.32
CA ASP A 22 -6.38 -1.78 3.31
C ASP A 22 -7.84 -1.63 2.87
N GLY A 23 -8.23 -0.44 2.39
CA GLY A 23 -9.57 -0.21 1.84
C GLY A 23 -9.89 -1.09 0.63
N LEU A 24 -8.92 -1.25 -0.28
CA LEU A 24 -9.07 -2.11 -1.46
C LEU A 24 -9.13 -3.59 -1.09
N ALA A 25 -8.37 -4.04 -0.09
CA ALA A 25 -8.43 -5.40 0.42
C ALA A 25 -9.83 -5.72 0.99
N ARG A 26 -10.38 -4.82 1.82
CA ARG A 26 -11.75 -4.95 2.35
C ARG A 26 -12.79 -4.99 1.23
N ARG A 27 -12.62 -4.16 0.20
CA ARG A 27 -13.53 -4.15 -0.95
C ARG A 27 -13.46 -5.44 -1.75
N CYS A 28 -12.26 -5.99 -1.96
CA CYS A 28 -12.11 -7.30 -2.61
C CYS A 28 -12.81 -8.39 -1.80
N ASP A 29 -12.62 -8.40 -0.48
CA ASP A 29 -13.26 -9.36 0.44
C ASP A 29 -14.79 -9.27 0.40
N GLU A 30 -15.36 -8.06 0.40
CA GLU A 30 -16.80 -7.82 0.25
C GLU A 30 -17.34 -8.39 -1.07
N ILE A 31 -16.62 -8.16 -2.19
CA ILE A 31 -17.03 -8.63 -3.52
C ILE A 31 -17.03 -10.16 -3.59
N VAL A 32 -16.00 -10.82 -3.05
CA VAL A 32 -15.89 -12.29 -3.14
C VAL A 32 -16.79 -13.02 -2.14
N SER A 33 -17.08 -12.40 -1.00
CA SER A 33 -17.92 -12.99 0.04
C SER A 33 -19.42 -12.79 -0.21
N THR A 34 -19.81 -11.93 -1.16
CA THR A 34 -21.20 -11.65 -1.50
C THR A 34 -21.62 -12.34 -2.81
N PRO A 35 -22.48 -13.37 -2.77
CA PRO A 35 -23.01 -13.99 -3.97
C PRO A 35 -23.77 -12.97 -4.85
N GLY A 36 -23.46 -12.94 -6.14
CA GLY A 36 -24.11 -12.02 -7.08
C GLY A 36 -23.71 -10.55 -6.91
N HIS A 37 -22.61 -10.26 -6.22
CA HIS A 37 -22.14 -8.89 -6.03
C HIS A 37 -22.00 -8.16 -7.39
N PRO A 38 -22.55 -6.94 -7.55
CA PRO A 38 -22.60 -6.25 -8.84
C PRO A 38 -21.22 -5.96 -9.43
N SER A 39 -20.21 -5.79 -8.58
CA SER A 39 -18.83 -5.56 -9.00
C SER A 39 -17.99 -6.82 -9.24
N LEU A 40 -18.57 -8.03 -9.21
CA LEU A 40 -17.82 -9.29 -9.36
C LEU A 40 -17.04 -9.35 -10.68
N GLY A 41 -17.64 -8.90 -11.79
CA GLY A 41 -16.97 -8.81 -13.09
C GLY A 41 -15.76 -7.86 -13.12
N SER A 42 -15.73 -6.89 -12.20
CA SER A 42 -14.66 -5.89 -12.09
C SER A 42 -13.67 -6.19 -10.96
N LEU A 43 -13.77 -7.34 -10.29
CA LEU A 43 -12.91 -7.72 -9.15
C LEU A 43 -11.41 -7.57 -9.47
N HIS A 44 -11.00 -7.96 -10.67
CA HIS A 44 -9.61 -7.89 -11.12
C HIS A 44 -9.06 -6.46 -11.13
N HIS A 45 -9.88 -5.43 -11.39
CA HIS A 45 -9.46 -4.04 -11.29
C HIS A 45 -9.18 -3.61 -9.85
N TYR A 46 -10.00 -4.05 -8.89
CA TYR A 46 -9.77 -3.80 -7.47
C TYR A 46 -8.49 -4.49 -6.97
N GLN A 47 -8.27 -5.73 -7.42
CA GLN A 47 -7.04 -6.48 -7.10
C GLN A 47 -5.79 -5.81 -7.69
N ALA A 48 -5.84 -5.34 -8.93
CA ALA A 48 -4.73 -4.60 -9.54
C ALA A 48 -4.46 -3.27 -8.82
N ALA A 49 -5.52 -2.54 -8.46
CA ALA A 49 -5.39 -1.31 -7.68
C ALA A 49 -4.76 -1.58 -6.30
N TYR A 50 -5.13 -2.69 -5.65
CA TYR A 50 -4.55 -3.12 -4.37
C TYR A 50 -3.05 -3.38 -4.50
N GLN A 51 -2.64 -4.14 -5.53
CA GLN A 51 -1.23 -4.45 -5.77
C GLN A 51 -0.40 -3.18 -5.96
N ASN A 52 -0.92 -2.21 -6.71
CA ASN A 52 -0.26 -0.92 -6.90
C ASN A 52 -0.14 -0.14 -5.57
N ALA A 53 -1.21 -0.07 -4.78
CA ALA A 53 -1.19 0.63 -3.49
C ALA A 53 -0.20 -0.01 -2.51
N ALA A 54 -0.25 -1.33 -2.36
CA ALA A 54 0.66 -2.07 -1.49
C ALA A 54 2.12 -1.93 -1.96
N GLY A 55 2.36 -1.97 -3.27
CA GLY A 55 3.68 -1.75 -3.85
C GLY A 55 4.23 -0.34 -3.55
N ASN A 56 3.40 0.68 -3.70
CA ASN A 56 3.77 2.06 -3.39
C ASN A 56 4.05 2.24 -1.89
N ALA A 57 3.19 1.72 -1.01
CA ALA A 57 3.40 1.75 0.43
C ALA A 57 4.75 1.11 0.80
N ALA A 58 5.04 -0.07 0.26
CA ALA A 58 6.29 -0.78 0.54
C ALA A 58 7.53 -0.03 0.00
N ALA A 59 7.45 0.54 -1.20
CA ALA A 59 8.56 1.25 -1.84
C ALA A 59 8.92 2.56 -1.12
N HIS A 60 7.94 3.21 -0.51
CA HIS A 60 8.10 4.52 0.14
C HIS A 60 8.24 4.46 1.66
N THR A 61 8.07 3.28 2.26
CA THR A 61 8.37 3.05 3.66
C THR A 61 9.88 3.04 3.88
N SER A 62 10.39 3.99 4.68
CA SER A 62 11.78 3.96 5.12
C SER A 62 12.05 2.66 5.90
N GLN A 63 12.88 1.78 5.37
CA GLN A 63 13.42 0.69 6.18
C GLN A 63 14.41 1.30 7.19
N PRO A 64 14.38 0.90 8.48
CA PRO A 64 15.42 1.30 9.41
C PRO A 64 16.75 0.86 8.83
N ARG A 65 17.66 1.82 8.57
CA ARG A 65 19.03 1.51 8.16
C ARG A 65 19.56 0.53 9.18
N ARG A 66 19.75 -0.74 8.78
CA ARG A 66 20.48 -1.70 9.59
C ARG A 66 21.79 -1.01 9.95
N TYR A 67 21.99 -0.77 11.24
CA TYR A 67 23.24 -0.25 11.78
C TYR A 67 24.36 -1.09 11.14
N GLY A 68 25.26 -0.41 10.43
CA GLY A 68 26.38 -1.06 9.80
C GLY A 68 27.10 -1.92 10.83
N ARG A 69 27.32 -3.18 10.49
CA ARG A 69 28.29 -4.02 11.18
C ARG A 69 29.63 -3.27 11.11
N PRO A 70 30.27 -2.90 12.23
CA PRO A 70 31.60 -2.34 12.16
C PRO A 70 32.54 -3.43 11.61
N SER A 71 33.25 -3.08 10.54
CA SER A 71 34.39 -3.83 9.98
C SER A 71 35.55 -3.85 10.96
#